data_AF-A0A6B3MN37-F1
#
_entry.id   AF-A0A6B3MN37-F1
#
_cell.length_a   1.000
_cell.length_b   1.000
_cell.length_c   1.000
_cell.angle_alpha   90.00
_cell.angle_beta   90.00
_cell.angle_gamma   90.00
#
_symmetry.space_group_name_H-M   'P 1'
#
loop_
_entity.id
_entity.type
_entity.pdbx_description
1 polymer ?
#
loop_
_entity_poly.entity_id
_entity_poly.type
_entity_poly.pdbx_seq_one_letter_code
_entity_poly.pdbx_strand_id
1 'polypeptide(L)'
;MLDDILSLNPWLVAVGVNTVFLAMVWIAPKKLLTPAGIVHAWILGVLIWGTLSWPGYTVVGFYFLVGSGVTRIGMAQKEAAGIAEKRSGARGPENVWGSALTGAICALGTLVVDAPYQQLLLLGYVASFATKLSDTTASEVGKAYGKRTFLITTLQPVARGTEGAVSLEGTLAGV
;
A
#
# COMPACT_ATOMS: atom_id res chain seq x y z
N MET A 1 12.01 -23.62 13.35
CA MET A 1 10.99 -22.67 13.84
C MET A 1 10.17 -22.05 12.72
N LEU A 2 10.76 -21.32 11.75
CA LEU A 2 10.02 -20.88 10.55
C LEU A 2 9.66 -22.07 9.64
N ASP A 3 10.56 -23.04 9.47
CA ASP A 3 10.32 -24.24 8.65
C ASP A 3 9.20 -25.13 9.20
N ASP A 4 9.06 -25.21 10.54
CA ASP A 4 7.95 -25.93 11.19
C ASP A 4 6.61 -25.24 10.94
N ILE A 5 6.58 -23.90 10.92
CA ILE A 5 5.38 -23.12 10.59
C ILE A 5 5.02 -23.27 9.10
N LEU A 6 6.03 -23.39 8.22
CA LEU A 6 5.84 -23.62 6.78
C LEU A 6 5.33 -25.04 6.47
N SER A 7 5.52 -25.99 7.38
CA SER A 7 4.99 -27.37 7.27
C SER A 7 3.48 -27.46 7.57
N LEU A 8 2.92 -26.45 8.23
CA LEU A 8 1.47 -26.34 8.48
C LEU A 8 0.76 -25.86 7.21
N ASN A 9 -0.54 -26.14 7.10
CA ASN A 9 -1.36 -25.65 5.99
C ASN A 9 -1.21 -24.11 5.86
N PRO A 10 -0.64 -23.59 4.75
CA PRO A 10 -0.33 -22.17 4.60
C PRO A 10 -1.54 -21.25 4.82
N TRP A 11 -2.75 -21.72 4.50
CA TRP A 11 -3.98 -20.97 4.69
C TRP A 11 -4.40 -20.87 6.16
N LEU A 12 -4.15 -21.90 6.97
CA LEU A 12 -4.42 -21.84 8.42
C LEU A 12 -3.45 -20.89 9.12
N VAL A 13 -2.15 -20.96 8.74
CA VAL A 13 -1.14 -20.01 9.22
C VAL A 13 -1.54 -18.58 8.83
N ALA A 14 -1.94 -18.39 7.57
CA ALA A 14 -2.42 -17.10 7.06
C ALA A 14 -3.58 -16.55 7.91
N VAL A 15 -4.60 -17.35 8.19
CA VAL A 15 -5.74 -16.96 9.03
C VAL A 15 -5.29 -16.57 10.44
N GLY A 16 -4.46 -17.38 11.08
CA GLY A 16 -3.97 -17.11 12.43
C GLY A 16 -3.16 -15.81 12.51
N VAL A 17 -2.16 -15.68 11.63
CA VAL A 17 -1.26 -14.51 11.56
C VAL A 17 -2.04 -13.22 11.29
N ASN A 18 -2.93 -13.22 10.29
CA ASN A 18 -3.70 -12.03 9.94
C ASN A 18 -4.70 -11.65 11.03
N THR A 19 -5.30 -12.62 11.71
CA THR A 19 -6.22 -12.35 12.83
C THR A 19 -5.48 -11.68 13.98
N VAL A 20 -4.29 -12.16 14.34
CA VAL A 20 -3.48 -11.56 15.42
C VAL A 20 -3.01 -10.15 15.03
N PHE A 21 -2.43 -9.97 13.85
CA PHE A 21 -1.95 -8.65 13.43
C PHE A 21 -3.06 -7.61 13.33
N LEU A 22 -4.20 -7.99 12.76
CA LEU A 22 -5.30 -7.03 12.58
C LEU A 22 -6.11 -6.78 13.85
N ALA A 23 -6.12 -7.72 14.80
CA ALA A 23 -6.58 -7.45 16.16
C ALA A 23 -5.71 -6.36 16.83
N MET A 24 -4.38 -6.41 16.65
CA MET A 24 -3.49 -5.35 17.15
C MET A 24 -3.75 -4.01 16.45
N VAL A 25 -4.01 -4.00 15.14
CA VAL A 25 -4.37 -2.78 14.41
C VAL A 25 -5.72 -2.23 14.86
N TRP A 26 -6.68 -3.08 15.20
CA TRP A 26 -7.99 -2.67 15.72
C TRP A 26 -7.88 -1.90 17.04
N ILE A 27 -7.07 -2.42 17.98
CA ILE A 27 -6.88 -1.81 19.30
C ILE A 27 -5.93 -0.60 19.30
N ALA A 28 -5.13 -0.42 18.24
CA ALA A 28 -4.16 0.66 18.16
C ALA A 28 -4.86 2.04 18.28
N PRO A 29 -4.28 2.98 19.05
CA PRO A 29 -4.89 4.29 19.30
C PRO A 29 -4.95 5.15 18.03
N LYS A 30 -3.95 5.03 17.15
CA LYS A 30 -3.95 5.67 15.84
C LYS A 30 -4.56 4.73 14.81
N LYS A 31 -5.76 5.05 14.34
CA LYS A 31 -6.46 4.26 13.33
C LYS A 31 -5.73 4.34 11.99
N LEU A 32 -5.14 3.21 11.57
CA LEU A 32 -4.51 3.05 10.26
C LEU A 32 -5.50 2.58 9.19
N LEU A 33 -6.53 1.84 9.61
CA LEU A 33 -7.58 1.30 8.77
C LEU A 33 -8.94 1.66 9.38
N THR A 34 -9.94 1.81 8.51
CA THR A 34 -11.35 1.82 8.96
C THR A 34 -11.79 0.42 9.39
N PRO A 35 -12.90 0.26 10.13
CA PRO A 35 -13.41 -1.07 10.50
C PRO A 35 -13.61 -1.99 9.27
N ALA A 36 -14.19 -1.45 8.18
CA ALA A 36 -14.30 -2.18 6.92
C ALA A 36 -12.92 -2.45 6.28
N GLY A 37 -12.00 -1.47 6.35
CA GLY A 37 -10.63 -1.64 5.87
C GLY A 37 -9.88 -2.77 6.56
N ILE A 38 -10.12 -3.00 7.85
CA ILE A 38 -9.54 -4.13 8.60
C ILE A 38 -9.99 -5.47 8.04
N VAL A 39 -11.29 -5.64 7.78
CA VAL A 39 -11.82 -6.87 7.18
C VAL A 39 -11.22 -7.11 5.79
N HIS A 40 -11.12 -6.07 4.96
CA HIS A 40 -10.58 -6.21 3.60
C HIS A 40 -9.07 -6.45 3.61
N ALA A 41 -8.34 -5.83 4.54
CA ALA A 41 -6.92 -6.11 4.76
C ALA A 41 -6.70 -7.55 5.25
N TRP A 42 -7.62 -8.10 6.06
CA TRP A 42 -7.57 -9.50 6.50
C TRP A 42 -7.71 -10.45 5.32
N ILE A 43 -8.72 -10.23 4.47
CA ILE A 43 -8.95 -11.04 3.27
C ILE A 43 -7.73 -11.00 2.34
N LEU A 44 -7.22 -9.80 2.07
CA LEU A 44 -6.04 -9.60 1.25
C LEU A 44 -4.82 -10.32 1.85
N GLY A 45 -4.59 -10.15 3.15
CA GLY A 45 -3.44 -10.74 3.83
C GLY A 45 -3.49 -12.27 3.86
N VAL A 46 -4.69 -12.86 4.01
CA VAL A 46 -4.88 -14.31 3.92
C VAL A 46 -4.57 -14.81 2.51
N LEU A 47 -5.08 -14.13 1.50
CA LEU A 47 -4.85 -14.44 0.09
C LEU A 47 -3.36 -14.42 -0.24
N ILE A 48 -2.65 -13.33 0.11
CA ILE A 48 -1.23 -13.17 -0.22
C ILE A 48 -0.36 -14.17 0.52
N TRP A 49 -0.63 -14.45 1.79
CA TRP A 49 0.11 -15.49 2.51
C TRP A 49 -0.17 -16.88 1.94
N GLY A 50 -1.44 -17.18 1.61
CA GLY A 50 -1.81 -18.46 1.02
C GLY A 50 -1.17 -18.72 -0.34
N THR A 51 -0.93 -17.67 -1.14
CA THR A 51 -0.34 -17.79 -2.48
C THR A 51 1.18 -17.67 -2.48
N LEU A 52 1.72 -16.65 -1.82
CA LEU A 52 3.13 -16.25 -1.90
C LEU A 52 3.86 -16.40 -0.56
N SER A 53 3.22 -16.97 0.47
CA SER A 53 3.78 -17.18 1.80
C SER A 53 4.32 -15.88 2.43
N TRP A 54 5.22 -16.02 3.40
CA TRP A 54 5.83 -14.90 4.09
C TRP A 54 6.56 -13.90 3.16
N PRO A 55 7.24 -14.30 2.06
CA PRO A 55 7.91 -13.34 1.18
C PRO A 55 6.92 -12.36 0.54
N GLY A 56 5.82 -12.85 -0.04
CA GLY A 56 4.78 -11.95 -0.56
C GLY A 56 4.18 -11.10 0.56
N TYR A 57 3.86 -11.71 1.69
CA TYR A 57 3.28 -10.99 2.83
C TYR A 57 4.14 -9.81 3.30
N THR A 58 5.47 -9.98 3.34
CA THR A 58 6.39 -8.90 3.74
C THR A 58 6.36 -7.71 2.78
N VAL A 59 6.16 -7.92 1.47
CA VAL A 59 6.03 -6.84 0.48
C VAL A 59 4.79 -5.99 0.77
N VAL A 60 3.64 -6.63 1.00
CA VAL A 60 2.38 -5.93 1.37
C VAL A 60 2.51 -5.21 2.71
N GLY A 61 3.11 -5.87 3.70
CA GLY A 61 3.36 -5.28 5.01
C GLY A 61 4.24 -4.04 4.93
N PHE A 62 5.34 -4.12 4.17
CA PHE A 62 6.23 -2.98 3.93
C PHE A 62 5.51 -1.83 3.24
N TYR A 63 4.78 -2.11 2.14
CA TYR A 63 3.96 -1.11 1.46
C TYR A 63 2.98 -0.42 2.42
N PHE A 64 2.27 -1.20 3.23
CA PHE A 64 1.27 -0.67 4.15
C PHE A 64 1.91 0.23 5.22
N LEU A 65 2.97 -0.24 5.88
CA LEU A 65 3.63 0.50 6.96
C LEU A 65 4.30 1.77 6.45
N VAL A 66 5.09 1.67 5.38
CA VAL A 66 5.79 2.83 4.81
C VAL A 66 4.77 3.80 4.21
N GLY A 67 3.82 3.30 3.43
CA GLY A 67 2.76 4.11 2.84
C GLY A 67 1.96 4.87 3.91
N SER A 68 1.54 4.21 4.99
CA SER A 68 0.84 4.87 6.10
C SER A 68 1.74 5.82 6.93
N GLY A 69 3.04 5.61 6.94
CA GLY A 69 4.00 6.54 7.53
C GLY A 69 4.13 7.81 6.70
N VAL A 70 4.25 7.66 5.39
CA VAL A 70 4.43 8.76 4.44
C VAL A 70 3.21 9.68 4.38
N THR A 71 2.00 9.14 4.48
CA THR A 71 0.77 9.96 4.54
C THR A 71 0.71 10.89 5.75
N ARG A 72 1.53 10.64 6.79
CA ARG A 72 1.66 11.49 7.97
C ARG A 72 2.73 12.57 7.86
N ILE A 73 3.57 12.53 6.83
CA ILE A 73 4.58 13.55 6.59
C ILE A 73 3.88 14.89 6.32
N GLY A 74 4.30 15.93 7.03
CA GLY A 74 3.78 17.27 6.88
C GLY A 74 2.28 17.40 7.18
N MET A 75 1.71 16.55 8.05
CA MET A 75 0.25 16.54 8.29
C MET A 75 -0.27 17.91 8.74
N ALA A 76 0.42 18.59 9.66
CA ALA A 76 0.02 19.92 10.13
C ALA A 76 -0.05 20.95 8.99
N GLN A 77 0.92 20.92 8.07
CA GLN A 77 0.96 21.79 6.89
C GLN A 77 -0.18 21.46 5.92
N LYS A 78 -0.42 20.16 5.68
CA LYS A 78 -1.49 19.70 4.79
C LYS A 78 -2.88 20.01 5.34
N GLU A 79 -3.08 19.89 6.66
CA GLU A 79 -4.32 20.24 7.34
C GLU A 79 -4.58 21.75 7.29
N ALA A 80 -3.56 22.57 7.57
CA ALA A 80 -3.67 24.03 7.47
C ALA A 80 -3.99 24.50 6.03
N ALA A 81 -3.52 23.77 5.01
CA ALA A 81 -3.81 24.04 3.61
C ALA A 81 -5.09 23.37 3.09
N GLY A 82 -5.80 22.58 3.90
CA GLY A 82 -7.02 21.87 3.48
C GLY A 82 -6.80 20.75 2.46
N ILE A 83 -5.55 20.29 2.29
CA ILE A 83 -5.14 19.25 1.31
C ILE A 83 -4.73 17.93 1.99
N ALA A 84 -5.00 17.79 3.29
CA ALA A 84 -4.74 16.59 4.05
C ALA A 84 -5.54 15.40 3.52
N GLU A 85 -4.98 14.21 3.66
CA GLU A 85 -5.66 13.00 3.23
C GLU A 85 -6.90 12.73 4.08
N LYS A 86 -7.94 12.18 3.44
CA LYS A 86 -9.21 11.88 4.09
C LYS A 86 -9.00 10.97 5.31
N ARG A 87 -9.84 11.16 6.34
CA ARG A 87 -9.83 10.34 7.57
C ARG A 87 -8.46 10.31 8.27
N SER A 88 -7.67 11.39 8.17
CA SER A 88 -6.32 11.49 8.74
C SER A 88 -5.38 10.36 8.30
N GLY A 89 -5.58 9.85 7.07
CA GLY A 89 -4.79 8.75 6.49
C GLY A 89 -5.29 7.34 6.83
N ALA A 90 -6.45 7.19 7.48
CA ALA A 90 -7.05 5.88 7.72
C ALA A 90 -7.62 5.27 6.43
N ARG A 91 -7.08 4.12 6.02
CA ARG A 91 -7.39 3.46 4.75
C ARG A 91 -8.68 2.65 4.82
N GLY A 92 -9.58 2.85 3.86
CA GLY A 92 -10.80 2.05 3.67
C GLY A 92 -10.62 0.90 2.67
N PRO A 93 -11.67 0.09 2.44
CA PRO A 93 -11.69 -0.94 1.40
C PRO A 93 -11.22 -0.46 0.03
N GLU A 94 -11.64 0.75 -0.35
CA GLU A 94 -11.27 1.43 -1.60
C GLU A 94 -9.76 1.64 -1.71
N ASN A 95 -9.10 1.98 -0.60
CA ASN A 95 -7.65 2.15 -0.57
C ASN A 95 -6.92 0.82 -0.58
N VAL A 96 -7.45 -0.20 0.12
CA VAL A 96 -6.85 -1.54 0.18
C VAL A 96 -6.84 -2.17 -1.22
N TRP A 97 -8.00 -2.31 -1.85
CA TRP A 97 -8.10 -2.95 -3.16
C TRP A 97 -7.61 -2.05 -4.29
N GLY A 98 -7.81 -0.73 -4.21
CA GLY A 98 -7.25 0.21 -5.18
C GLY A 98 -5.71 0.18 -5.23
N SER A 99 -5.06 -0.27 -4.16
CA SER A 99 -3.60 -0.43 -4.10
C SER A 99 -3.12 -1.84 -4.43
N ALA A 100 -3.91 -2.85 -4.08
CA ALA A 100 -3.44 -4.23 -4.02
C ALA A 100 -4.07 -5.17 -5.06
N LEU A 101 -5.15 -4.78 -5.74
CA LEU A 101 -5.90 -5.69 -6.62
C LEU A 101 -5.03 -6.29 -7.72
N THR A 102 -4.26 -5.47 -8.45
CA THR A 102 -3.34 -5.95 -9.50
C THR A 102 -2.32 -6.93 -8.92
N GLY A 103 -1.73 -6.59 -7.77
CA GLY A 103 -0.82 -7.49 -7.06
C GLY A 103 -1.50 -8.81 -6.66
N ALA A 104 -2.71 -8.75 -6.10
CA ALA A 104 -3.46 -9.95 -5.71
C ALA A 104 -3.79 -10.84 -6.90
N ILE A 105 -4.14 -10.27 -8.05
CA ILE A 105 -4.34 -11.02 -9.31
C ILE A 105 -3.04 -11.69 -9.75
N CYS A 106 -1.92 -10.96 -9.73
CA CYS A 106 -0.61 -11.55 -10.04
C CYS A 106 -0.26 -12.70 -9.10
N ALA A 107 -0.47 -12.53 -7.80
CA ALA A 107 -0.22 -13.54 -6.77
C ALA A 107 -1.12 -14.77 -6.90
N LEU A 108 -2.40 -14.60 -7.25
CA LEU A 108 -3.28 -15.74 -7.55
C LEU A 108 -2.86 -16.46 -8.83
N GLY A 109 -2.44 -15.70 -9.85
CA GLY A 109 -1.99 -16.24 -11.12
C GLY A 109 -0.81 -17.20 -10.98
N THR A 110 0.07 -17.01 -9.97
CA THR A 110 1.20 -17.93 -9.74
C THR A 110 0.78 -19.34 -9.32
N LEU A 111 -0.49 -19.56 -8.94
CA LEU A 111 -1.02 -20.89 -8.64
C LEU A 111 -1.42 -21.68 -9.89
N VAL A 112 -1.59 -21.02 -11.03
CA VAL A 112 -2.19 -21.62 -12.24
C VAL A 112 -1.29 -21.55 -13.46
N VAL A 113 -0.12 -20.91 -13.36
CA VAL A 113 0.87 -20.84 -14.45
C VAL A 113 2.23 -21.36 -14.00
N ASP A 114 2.93 -22.00 -14.92
CA ASP A 114 4.28 -22.50 -14.70
C ASP A 114 5.36 -21.47 -15.06
N ALA A 115 6.61 -21.81 -14.78
CA ALA A 115 7.76 -21.04 -15.24
C ALA A 115 7.83 -21.00 -16.79
N PRO A 116 8.21 -19.87 -17.41
CA PRO A 116 8.73 -18.64 -16.81
C PRO A 116 7.64 -17.61 -16.44
N TYR A 117 6.37 -17.84 -16.83
CA TYR A 117 5.29 -16.88 -16.61
C TYR A 117 5.04 -16.60 -15.13
N GLN A 118 5.27 -17.59 -14.26
CA GLN A 118 5.23 -17.41 -12.81
C GLN A 118 6.19 -16.31 -12.33
N GLN A 119 7.40 -16.23 -12.89
CA GLN A 119 8.39 -15.20 -12.52
C GLN A 119 7.95 -13.81 -12.98
N LEU A 120 7.32 -13.71 -14.16
CA LEU A 120 6.75 -12.47 -14.65
C LEU A 120 5.60 -11.97 -13.77
N LEU A 121 4.77 -12.89 -13.25
CA LEU A 121 3.71 -12.53 -12.30
C LEU A 121 4.28 -12.08 -10.95
N LEU A 122 5.34 -12.72 -10.44
CA LEU A 122 6.03 -12.24 -9.24
C LEU A 122 6.63 -10.85 -9.44
N LEU A 123 7.22 -10.59 -10.62
CA LEU A 123 7.69 -9.24 -10.97
C LEU A 123 6.53 -8.24 -11.01
N GLY A 124 5.41 -8.59 -11.64
CA GLY A 124 4.19 -7.77 -11.67
C GLY A 124 3.62 -7.49 -10.28
N TYR A 125 3.65 -8.50 -9.39
CA TYR A 125 3.26 -8.36 -7.99
C TYR A 125 4.09 -7.30 -7.27
N VAL A 126 5.42 -7.41 -7.31
CA VAL A 126 6.32 -6.45 -6.66
C VAL A 126 6.20 -5.07 -7.30
N ALA A 127 6.15 -5.00 -8.64
CA ALA A 127 6.00 -3.75 -9.39
C ALA A 127 4.70 -3.02 -9.04
N SER A 128 3.59 -3.75 -8.84
CA SER A 128 2.30 -3.17 -8.42
C SER A 128 2.43 -2.42 -7.08
N PHE A 129 3.02 -3.05 -6.07
CA PHE A 129 3.20 -2.42 -4.75
C PHE A 129 4.25 -1.31 -4.77
N ALA A 130 5.36 -1.51 -5.48
CA ALA A 130 6.41 -0.49 -5.61
C ALA A 130 5.88 0.77 -6.30
N THR A 131 5.13 0.61 -7.40
CA THR A 131 4.50 1.73 -8.11
C THR A 131 3.53 2.48 -7.21
N LYS A 132 2.69 1.76 -6.45
CA LYS A 132 1.73 2.42 -5.56
C LYS A 132 2.40 3.12 -4.38
N LEU A 133 3.49 2.57 -3.86
CA LEU A 133 4.29 3.22 -2.82
C LEU A 133 4.98 4.48 -3.34
N SER A 134 5.57 4.41 -4.54
CA SER A 134 6.18 5.55 -5.23
C SER A 134 5.16 6.69 -5.45
N ASP A 135 3.98 6.37 -5.98
CA ASP A 135 2.86 7.29 -6.18
C ASP A 135 2.40 7.96 -4.87
N THR A 136 2.24 7.16 -3.81
CA THR A 136 1.89 7.68 -2.48
C THR A 136 3.00 8.59 -1.94
N THR A 137 4.26 8.23 -2.13
CA THR A 137 5.38 9.01 -1.60
C THR A 137 5.54 10.33 -2.33
N ALA A 138 5.45 10.30 -3.66
CA ALA A 138 5.52 11.49 -4.48
C ALA A 138 4.38 12.47 -4.18
N SER A 139 3.15 11.97 -4.08
CA SER A 139 1.98 12.81 -3.82
C SER A 139 1.99 13.39 -2.40
N GLU A 140 2.32 12.61 -1.37
CA GLU A 140 2.32 13.10 0.01
C GLU A 140 3.47 14.07 0.29
N VAL A 141 4.67 13.79 -0.21
CA VAL A 141 5.82 14.70 -0.10
C VAL A 141 5.60 15.96 -0.94
N GLY A 142 5.06 15.83 -2.16
CA GLY A 142 4.71 16.96 -3.01
C GLY A 142 3.65 17.87 -2.37
N LYS A 143 2.63 17.28 -1.75
CA LYS A 143 1.64 18.04 -0.95
C LYS A 143 2.27 18.73 0.25
N ALA A 144 3.20 18.08 0.95
CA ALA A 144 3.84 18.62 2.16
C ALA A 144 4.91 19.69 1.88
N TYR A 145 5.72 19.53 0.83
CA TYR A 145 6.91 20.36 0.59
C TYR A 145 7.06 20.94 -0.82
N GLY A 146 6.21 20.57 -1.78
CA GLY A 146 6.34 20.99 -3.18
C GLY A 146 6.35 22.51 -3.35
N LYS A 147 7.44 23.11 -3.86
CA LYS A 147 7.51 24.58 -4.01
C LYS A 147 6.85 25.07 -5.29
N ARG A 148 6.98 24.29 -6.36
CA ARG A 148 6.39 24.56 -7.68
C ARG A 148 5.69 23.30 -8.16
N THR A 149 4.40 23.41 -8.43
CA THR A 149 3.54 22.32 -8.91
C THR A 149 3.02 22.64 -10.30
N PHE A 150 2.96 21.64 -11.17
CA PHE A 150 2.43 21.76 -12.53
C PHE A 150 1.68 20.50 -12.94
N LEU A 151 0.77 20.62 -13.90
CA LEU A 151 0.13 19.45 -14.51
C LEU A 151 1.01 18.88 -15.61
N ILE A 152 1.27 17.57 -15.61
CA ILE A 152 2.11 16.94 -16.63
C ILE A 152 1.50 17.00 -18.03
N THR A 153 0.17 17.08 -18.13
CA THR A 153 -0.58 17.10 -19.39
C THR A 153 -0.55 18.46 -20.09
N THR A 154 -0.43 19.55 -19.35
CA THR A 154 -0.46 20.93 -19.89
C THR A 154 0.81 21.74 -19.61
N LEU A 155 1.67 21.23 -18.73
CA LEU A 155 2.84 21.90 -18.17
C LEU A 155 2.53 23.27 -17.54
N GLN A 156 1.27 23.52 -17.20
CA GLN A 156 0.83 24.76 -16.57
C GLN A 156 1.03 24.70 -15.05
N PRO A 157 1.47 25.79 -14.40
CA PRO A 157 1.51 25.88 -12.95
C PRO A 157 0.11 25.70 -12.35
N VAL A 158 0.02 24.87 -11.31
CA VAL A 158 -1.22 24.65 -10.55
C VAL A 158 -0.96 24.74 -9.06
N ALA A 159 -2.02 24.92 -8.28
CA ALA A 159 -1.92 24.92 -6.83
C ALA A 159 -1.46 23.56 -6.29
N ARG A 160 -0.83 23.57 -5.13
CA ARG A 160 -0.44 22.34 -4.43
C ARG A 160 -1.69 21.59 -3.96
N GLY A 161 -1.69 20.27 -4.10
CA GLY A 161 -2.84 19.43 -3.78
C GLY A 161 -3.90 19.39 -4.89
N THR A 162 -3.70 20.04 -6.03
CA THR A 162 -4.48 19.76 -7.24
C THR A 162 -4.23 18.30 -7.68
N GLU A 163 -5.30 17.59 -8.02
CA GLU A 163 -5.21 16.22 -8.51
C GLU A 163 -4.33 16.14 -9.77
N GLY A 164 -3.35 15.23 -9.76
CA GLY A 164 -2.37 15.06 -10.84
C GLY A 164 -1.25 16.11 -10.87
N ALA A 165 -1.15 17.01 -9.89
CA ALA A 165 -0.06 17.96 -9.80
C ALA A 165 1.28 17.27 -9.49
N VAL A 166 2.31 17.63 -10.24
CA VAL A 166 3.68 17.12 -10.08
C VAL A 166 4.58 18.24 -9.54
N SER A 167 5.49 17.89 -8.64
CA SER A 167 6.54 18.79 -8.11
C SER A 167 7.88 18.06 -8.08
N LEU A 168 8.99 18.81 -8.12
CA LEU A 168 10.33 18.23 -8.05
C LEU A 168 10.53 17.46 -6.74
N GLU A 169 10.08 18.02 -5.62
CA GLU A 169 10.19 17.40 -4.30
C GLU A 169 9.41 16.08 -4.23
N GLY A 170 8.21 16.05 -4.81
CA GLY A 170 7.42 14.83 -4.93
C GLY A 170 8.10 13.80 -5.84
N THR A 171 8.55 14.20 -7.03
CA THR A 171 9.22 13.30 -7.97
C THR A 171 10.47 12.67 -7.36
N LEU A 172 11.32 13.45 -6.71
CA LEU A 172 12.53 12.93 -6.05
C LEU A 172 12.22 11.99 -4.89
N ALA A 173 11.12 12.21 -4.18
CA ALA A 173 10.73 11.32 -3.09
C ALA A 173 10.08 10.01 -3.57
N GLY A 174 9.51 10.01 -4.78
CA GLY A 174 8.95 8.81 -5.40
C GLY A 174 9.99 7.88 -6.04
N VAL A 175 11.21 8.35 -6.28
CA VAL A 175 12.34 7.56 -6.82
C VAL A 175 13.13 6.95 -5.67
#